data_AF-A0A0L6U0G2-F1
#
_entry.id   AF-A0A0L6U0G2-F1
#
_cell.length_a   1.000
_cell.length_b   1.000
_cell.length_c   1.000
_cell.angle_alpha   90.00
_cell.angle_beta   90.00
_cell.angle_gamma   90.00
#
_symmetry.space_group_name_H-M   'P 1'
#
loop_
_entity.id
_entity.type
_entity.pdbx_description
1 polymer ?
#
loop_
_entity_poly.entity_id
_entity_poly.type
_entity_poly.pdbx_seq_one_letter_code
_entity_poly.pdbx_strand_id
1 'polypeptide(L)'
;MIHCVLAGLSYMFMHILNVGVGMTFSGGLIDLTLFGILQGNAKTNWIYIVAVGNAIKQIEADCAITIAPGSFAYSRLMYHIRYMIDRIIKNEKLNSDMIDYTKTHCAYAFRIATSVCEKLDEELGKAFSEREVSYLALHIERMRMMEEPAAE
;
A
#
# COMPACT_ATOMS: atom_id res chain seq x y z
N MET A 1 -5.30 35.86 0.28
CA MET A 1 -5.69 35.81 1.70
C MET A 1 -6.93 34.97 1.98
N ILE A 2 -8.01 35.06 1.19
CA ILE A 2 -9.25 34.28 1.41
C ILE A 2 -9.01 32.76 1.36
N HIS A 3 -8.15 32.29 0.45
CA HIS A 3 -7.81 30.88 0.30
C HIS A 3 -7.18 30.25 1.56
N CYS A 4 -6.36 30.99 2.32
CA CYS A 4 -5.74 30.47 3.55
C CYS A 4 -6.75 30.27 4.67
N VAL A 5 -7.72 31.18 4.77
CA VAL A 5 -8.79 31.10 5.79
C VAL A 5 -9.75 29.97 5.47
N LEU A 6 -10.12 29.81 4.19
CA LEU A 6 -11.01 28.72 3.76
C LEU A 6 -10.37 27.34 3.97
N ALA A 7 -9.06 27.21 3.71
CA ALA A 7 -8.31 25.99 3.97
C ALA A 7 -8.27 25.63 5.46
N GLY A 8 -8.04 26.62 6.34
CA GLY A 8 -8.08 26.42 7.79
C GLY A 8 -9.46 26.00 8.30
N LEU A 9 -10.53 26.59 7.75
CA LEU A 9 -11.91 26.26 8.13
C LEU A 9 -12.30 24.84 7.67
N SER A 10 -11.88 24.44 6.47
CA SER A 10 -12.06 23.08 5.96
C SER A 10 -11.38 22.04 6.86
N TYR A 11 -10.16 22.33 7.31
CA TYR A 11 -9.40 21.45 8.21
C TYR A 11 -10.06 21.31 9.59
N MET A 12 -10.60 22.41 10.12
CA MET A 12 -11.32 22.42 11.40
C MET A 12 -12.62 21.60 11.32
N PHE A 13 -13.40 21.74 10.24
CA PHE A 13 -14.61 20.95 10.03
C PHE A 13 -14.31 19.45 9.88
N MET A 14 -13.23 19.09 9.19
CA MET A 14 -12.77 17.70 9.06
C MET A 14 -12.42 17.06 10.41
N HIS A 15 -11.76 17.82 11.30
CA HIS A 15 -11.44 17.35 12.65
C HIS A 15 -12.69 17.18 13.51
N ILE A 16 -13.70 18.04 13.38
CA ILE A 16 -14.97 17.94 14.11
C ILE A 16 -15.80 16.74 13.64
N LEU A 17 -15.75 16.42 12.34
CA LEU A 17 -16.55 15.35 11.74
C LEU A 17 -15.87 13.97 11.79
N ASN A 18 -14.68 13.86 12.40
CA ASN A 18 -13.90 12.62 12.49
C ASN A 18 -13.72 11.92 11.12
N VAL A 19 -13.74 12.71 10.05
CA VAL A 19 -13.46 12.24 8.69
C VAL A 19 -11.95 12.30 8.54
N GLY A 20 -11.31 11.16 8.78
CA GLY A 20 -9.89 10.97 8.53
C GLY A 20 -9.59 11.16 7.06
N VAL A 21 -9.26 12.38 6.64
CA VAL A 21 -8.64 12.60 5.34
C VAL A 21 -7.25 12.01 5.41
N GLY A 22 -7.11 10.83 4.82
CA GLY A 22 -5.88 10.06 4.88
C GLY A 22 -5.95 8.73 4.13
N MET A 23 -6.83 8.62 3.12
CA MET A 23 -6.82 7.47 2.21
C MET A 23 -5.88 7.64 1.03
N THR A 24 -5.23 8.78 0.86
CA THR A 24 -4.12 8.95 -0.07
C THR A 24 -3.35 10.21 0.31
N PHE A 25 -2.10 10.23 -0.12
CA PHE A 25 -1.17 11.34 -0.38
C PHE A 25 -1.76 12.67 -0.94
N SER A 26 -3.01 13.03 -0.62
CA SER A 26 -3.74 14.15 -1.22
C SER A 26 -3.12 15.52 -0.90
N GLY A 27 -2.26 15.63 0.13
CA GLY A 27 -1.50 16.84 0.43
C GLY A 27 -0.02 16.83 -0.02
N GLY A 28 0.45 15.77 -0.68
CA GLY A 28 1.77 15.71 -1.30
C GLY A 28 2.98 15.67 -0.34
N LEU A 29 4.13 16.17 -0.81
CA LEU A 29 5.42 16.17 -0.10
C LEU A 29 5.40 16.97 1.21
N ILE A 30 4.53 17.99 1.29
CA ILE A 30 4.42 18.89 2.44
C ILE A 30 3.81 18.14 3.63
N ASP A 31 2.73 17.40 3.42
CA ASP A 31 2.09 16.61 4.47
C ASP A 31 3.00 15.49 4.99
N LEU A 32 3.74 14.82 4.09
CA LEU A 32 4.75 13.84 4.48
C LEU A 32 5.85 14.48 5.32
N THR A 33 6.27 15.69 4.99
CA THR A 33 7.32 16.39 5.74
C THR A 33 6.82 16.82 7.11
N LEU A 34 5.63 17.43 7.19
CA LEU A 34 5.07 18.00 8.42
C LEU A 34 4.58 16.93 9.40
N PHE A 35 3.86 15.93 8.90
CA PHE A 35 3.23 14.89 9.72
C PHE A 35 4.01 13.57 9.72
N GLY A 36 4.91 13.34 8.77
CA GLY A 36 5.77 12.17 8.74
C GLY A 36 7.16 12.45 9.31
N ILE A 37 7.98 13.19 8.55
CA ILE A 37 9.41 13.39 8.82
C ILE A 37 9.62 14.19 10.12
N LEU A 38 8.96 15.33 10.29
CA LEU A 38 9.12 16.20 11.47
C LEU A 38 8.58 15.58 12.76
N GLN A 39 7.60 14.68 12.68
CA GLN A 39 7.11 13.94 13.84
C GLN A 39 8.08 12.85 14.31
N GLY A 40 9.07 12.50 13.47
CA GLY A 40 10.09 11.51 13.74
C GLY A 40 9.64 10.07 13.45
N ASN A 41 10.56 9.26 12.95
CA ASN A 41 10.30 7.87 12.55
C ASN A 41 9.73 7.02 13.69
N ALA A 42 10.14 7.27 14.94
CA ALA A 42 9.65 6.54 16.11
C ALA A 42 8.15 6.69 16.38
N LYS A 43 7.52 7.79 15.91
CA LYS A 43 6.08 8.03 16.12
C LYS A 43 5.24 7.68 14.90
N THR A 44 5.76 7.93 13.70
CA THR A 44 4.95 7.90 12.47
C THR A 44 5.36 6.81 11.50
N ASN A 45 6.55 6.24 11.72
CA ASN A 45 7.13 5.21 10.87
C ASN A 45 7.06 5.55 9.37
N TRP A 46 7.34 6.82 9.05
CA TRP A 46 7.15 7.40 7.72
C TRP A 46 7.95 6.68 6.62
N ILE A 47 9.04 5.98 6.98
CA ILE A 47 9.83 5.17 6.05
C ILE A 47 8.95 4.12 5.34
N TYR A 48 8.00 3.51 6.05
CA TYR A 48 7.09 2.52 5.46
C TYR A 48 6.18 3.11 4.40
N ILE A 49 5.85 4.40 4.50
CA ILE A 49 5.01 5.09 3.52
C ILE A 49 5.75 5.17 2.18
N VAL A 50 7.06 5.45 2.21
CA VAL A 50 7.90 5.48 1.00
C VAL A 50 8.04 4.08 0.39
N ALA A 51 8.30 3.07 1.23
CA ALA A 51 8.40 1.67 0.79
C ALA A 51 7.11 1.16 0.11
N VAL A 52 5.93 1.47 0.67
CA VAL A 52 4.64 1.14 0.05
C VAL A 52 4.49 1.80 -1.32
N GLY A 53 4.87 3.07 -1.46
CA GLY A 53 4.82 3.79 -2.73
C GLY A 53 5.71 3.18 -3.80
N ASN A 54 6.94 2.79 -3.42
CA ASN A 54 7.87 2.11 -4.32
C ASN A 54 7.33 0.73 -4.75
N ALA A 55 6.79 -0.04 -3.81
CA ALA A 55 6.20 -1.34 -4.08
C ALA A 55 5.03 -1.25 -5.08
N ILE A 56 4.15 -0.25 -4.95
CA ILE A 56 3.03 -0.07 -5.89
C ILE A 56 3.55 0.27 -7.29
N LYS A 57 4.50 1.21 -7.41
CA LYS A 57 5.10 1.55 -8.71
C LYS A 57 5.80 0.37 -9.36
N GLN A 58 6.42 -0.49 -8.56
CA GLN A 58 7.00 -1.72 -9.07
C GLN A 58 5.91 -2.68 -9.59
N ILE A 59 4.83 -2.87 -8.85
CA ILE A 59 3.71 -3.73 -9.29
C ILE A 59 3.13 -3.20 -10.61
N GLU A 60 2.99 -1.88 -10.76
CA GLU A 60 2.56 -1.26 -12.03
C GLU A 60 3.53 -1.58 -13.17
N ALA A 61 4.84 -1.48 -12.94
CA ALA A 61 5.87 -1.78 -13.92
C ALA A 61 5.90 -3.28 -14.30
N ASP A 62 5.82 -4.17 -13.31
CA ASP A 62 5.93 -5.63 -13.49
C ASP A 62 4.65 -6.23 -14.12
N CYS A 63 3.47 -5.68 -13.78
CA CYS A 63 2.19 -6.05 -14.38
C CYS A 63 1.91 -5.35 -15.72
N ALA A 64 2.73 -4.36 -16.11
CA ALA A 64 2.50 -3.48 -17.25
C ALA A 64 1.10 -2.81 -17.23
N ILE A 65 0.62 -2.47 -16.04
CA ILE A 65 -0.66 -1.77 -15.82
C ILE A 65 -0.40 -0.37 -15.28
N THR A 66 -1.27 0.58 -15.60
CA THR A 66 -1.25 1.92 -15.00
C THR A 66 -2.46 2.06 -14.10
N ILE A 67 -2.26 2.12 -12.78
CA ILE A 67 -3.37 2.24 -11.85
C ILE A 67 -3.59 3.73 -11.58
N ALA A 68 -4.78 4.23 -11.90
CA ALA A 68 -5.09 5.64 -11.65
C ALA A 68 -4.96 5.97 -10.15
N PRO A 69 -4.18 7.00 -9.75
CA PRO A 69 -4.10 7.44 -8.36
C PRO A 69 -5.49 7.81 -7.84
N GLY A 70 -5.90 7.20 -6.72
CA GLY A 70 -7.24 7.39 -6.15
C GLY A 70 -8.30 6.43 -6.70
N SER A 71 -7.95 5.50 -7.60
CA SER A 71 -8.84 4.40 -7.94
C SER A 71 -9.09 3.49 -6.73
N PHE A 72 -10.20 2.76 -6.77
CA PHE A 72 -10.51 1.80 -5.73
C PHE A 72 -9.48 0.65 -5.68
N ALA A 73 -8.97 0.22 -6.84
CA ALA A 73 -7.89 -0.76 -6.94
C ALA A 73 -6.61 -0.27 -6.26
N TYR A 74 -6.20 0.98 -6.54
CA TYR A 74 -5.03 1.61 -5.92
C TYR A 74 -5.16 1.65 -4.40
N SER A 75 -6.30 2.16 -3.93
CA SER A 75 -6.57 2.32 -2.50
C SER A 75 -6.52 0.96 -1.80
N ARG A 76 -7.17 -0.06 -2.37
CA ARG A 76 -7.17 -1.41 -1.84
C ARG A 76 -5.76 -2.00 -1.78
N LEU A 77 -4.99 -1.92 -2.88
CA LEU A 77 -3.62 -2.44 -2.95
C LEU A 77 -2.73 -1.78 -1.89
N MET A 78 -2.78 -0.44 -1.80
CA MET A 78 -2.07 0.33 -0.80
C MET A 78 -2.42 -0.11 0.63
N TYR A 79 -3.71 -0.30 0.93
CA TYR A 79 -4.14 -0.78 2.24
C TYR A 79 -3.60 -2.17 2.58
N HIS A 80 -3.59 -3.10 1.62
CA HIS A 80 -3.07 -4.45 1.84
C HIS A 80 -1.56 -4.47 2.08
N ILE A 81 -0.79 -3.72 1.29
CA ILE A 81 0.67 -3.61 1.48
C ILE A 81 0.96 -2.93 2.83
N ARG A 82 0.27 -1.84 3.16
CA ARG A 82 0.43 -1.15 4.45
C ARG A 82 0.12 -2.08 5.63
N TYR A 83 -0.98 -2.82 5.56
CA TYR A 83 -1.38 -3.74 6.63
C TYR A 83 -0.45 -4.95 6.74
N MET A 84 0.04 -5.46 5.61
CA MET A 84 1.07 -6.51 5.57
C MET A 84 2.36 -6.05 6.26
N ILE A 85 2.86 -4.85 5.93
CA ILE A 85 4.05 -4.28 6.56
C ILE A 85 3.82 -4.09 8.07
N ASP A 86 2.68 -3.52 8.48
CA ASP A 86 2.32 -3.34 9.89
C ASP A 86 2.31 -4.68 10.66
N ARG A 87 1.76 -5.73 10.06
CA ARG A 87 1.76 -7.10 10.61
C ARG A 87 3.17 -7.64 10.82
N ILE A 88 4.05 -7.49 9.82
CA ILE A 88 5.44 -7.96 9.87
C ILE A 88 6.24 -7.20 10.94
N ILE A 89 6.03 -5.89 11.07
CA ILE A 89 6.69 -5.07 12.09
C ILE A 89 6.27 -5.52 13.49
N LYS A 90 4.97 -5.81 13.68
CA LYS A 90 4.40 -6.32 14.93
C LYS A 90 4.75 -7.79 15.20
N ASN A 91 5.45 -8.47 14.28
CA ASN A 91 5.78 -9.89 14.38
C ASN A 91 4.53 -10.80 14.48
N GLU A 92 3.41 -10.33 13.94
CA GLU A 92 2.17 -11.08 13.87
C GLU A 92 2.27 -12.12 12.74
N LYS A 93 1.90 -13.38 13.03
CA LYS A 93 1.94 -14.45 12.04
C LYS A 93 0.61 -14.54 11.30
N LEU A 94 0.66 -14.48 9.97
CA LEU A 94 -0.48 -14.86 9.15
C LEU A 94 -0.74 -16.37 9.30
N ASN A 95 -1.96 -16.76 9.66
CA ASN A 95 -2.36 -18.15 9.88
C ASN A 95 -3.10 -18.74 8.65
N SER A 96 -2.59 -18.50 7.44
CA SER A 96 -3.30 -18.90 6.21
C SER A 96 -2.56 -20.00 5.46
N ASP A 97 -3.32 -21.03 5.08
CA ASP A 97 -2.90 -22.20 4.30
C ASP A 97 -3.03 -21.98 2.78
N MET A 98 -3.12 -20.74 2.31
CA MET A 98 -3.39 -20.42 0.89
C MET A 98 -2.14 -20.39 -0.01
N ILE A 99 -0.98 -20.81 0.50
CA ILE A 99 0.30 -20.80 -0.23
C ILE A 99 0.23 -21.70 -1.45
N ASP A 100 -0.24 -22.94 -1.27
CA ASP A 100 -0.24 -23.94 -2.34
C ASP A 100 -1.20 -23.55 -3.47
N TYR A 101 -2.37 -23.03 -3.10
CA TYR A 101 -3.36 -22.50 -4.05
C TYR A 101 -2.81 -21.35 -4.89
N THR A 102 -2.14 -20.37 -4.26
CA THR A 102 -1.61 -19.21 -5.00
C THR A 102 -0.43 -19.57 -5.89
N LYS A 103 0.44 -20.49 -5.47
CA LYS A 103 1.53 -20.98 -6.34
C LYS A 103 1.01 -21.71 -7.57
N THR A 104 -0.04 -22.52 -7.40
CA THR A 104 -0.58 -23.36 -8.48
C THR A 104 -1.50 -22.59 -9.43
N HIS A 105 -2.36 -21.72 -8.90
CA HIS A 105 -3.38 -21.01 -9.70
C HIS A 105 -2.97 -19.59 -10.09
N CYS A 106 -2.03 -18.97 -9.37
CA CYS A 106 -1.66 -17.56 -9.53
C CYS A 106 -0.13 -17.40 -9.71
N ALA A 107 0.51 -18.30 -10.48
CA ALA A 107 1.97 -18.33 -10.62
C ALA A 107 2.59 -16.99 -11.08
N TYR A 108 1.90 -16.27 -11.96
CA TYR A 108 2.34 -14.95 -12.43
C TYR A 108 2.32 -13.91 -11.30
N ALA A 109 1.18 -13.74 -10.62
CA ALA A 109 1.09 -12.81 -9.49
C ALA A 109 1.99 -13.21 -8.32
N PHE A 110 2.23 -14.51 -8.11
CA PHE A 110 3.17 -15.01 -7.11
C PHE A 110 4.60 -14.57 -7.40
N ARG A 111 5.05 -14.61 -8.66
CA ARG A 111 6.38 -14.13 -9.06
C ARG A 111 6.55 -12.64 -8.81
N ILE A 112 5.55 -11.83 -9.16
CA ILE A 112 5.57 -10.38 -8.93
C ILE A 112 5.59 -10.09 -7.43
N ALA A 113 4.69 -10.72 -6.67
CA ALA A 113 4.65 -10.58 -5.22
C ALA A 113 5.99 -10.97 -4.58
N THR A 114 6.65 -12.02 -5.07
CA THR A 114 7.99 -12.43 -4.58
C THR A 114 9.00 -11.31 -4.80
N SER A 115 9.11 -10.78 -6.03
CA SER A 115 10.06 -9.72 -6.34
C SER A 115 9.80 -8.44 -5.54
N VAL A 116 8.54 -8.09 -5.30
CA VAL A 116 8.16 -6.94 -4.47
C VAL A 116 8.53 -7.18 -3.01
N CYS A 117 8.24 -8.37 -2.47
CA CYS A 117 8.59 -8.73 -1.10
C CYS A 117 10.10 -8.78 -0.86
N GLU A 118 10.89 -9.25 -1.83
CA GLU A 118 12.37 -9.26 -1.76
C GLU A 118 12.92 -7.83 -1.62
N LYS A 119 12.44 -6.90 -2.44
CA LYS A 119 12.85 -5.49 -2.32
C LYS A 119 12.39 -4.86 -1.02
N LEU A 120 11.17 -5.17 -0.57
CA LEU A 120 10.68 -4.70 0.73
C LEU A 120 11.50 -5.27 1.90
N ASP A 121 12.02 -6.50 1.79
CA ASP A 121 12.95 -7.06 2.78
C ASP A 121 14.26 -6.26 2.83
N GLU A 122 14.83 -5.95 1.66
CA GLU A 122 16.03 -5.10 1.55
C GLU A 122 15.81 -3.68 2.09
N GLU A 123 14.68 -3.04 1.77
CA GLU A 123 14.35 -1.68 2.20
C GLU A 123 14.02 -1.59 3.70
N LEU A 124 13.34 -2.60 4.25
CA LEU A 124 12.83 -2.57 5.62
C LEU A 124 13.71 -3.33 6.62
N GLY A 125 14.64 -4.16 6.13
CA GLY A 125 15.44 -5.09 6.95
C GLY A 125 14.56 -6.09 7.71
N LYS A 126 13.48 -6.57 7.08
CA LYS A 126 12.47 -7.42 7.69
C LYS A 126 12.12 -8.58 6.77
N ALA A 127 12.35 -9.80 7.25
CA ALA A 127 12.06 -11.01 6.48
C ALA A 127 10.55 -11.15 6.17
N PHE A 128 10.22 -11.16 4.88
CA PHE A 128 8.86 -11.47 4.41
C PHE A 128 8.72 -12.99 4.29
N SER A 129 7.80 -13.57 5.07
CA SER A 129 7.53 -15.00 4.96
C SER A 129 6.79 -15.33 3.67
N GLU A 130 6.89 -16.57 3.21
CA GLU A 130 6.17 -17.05 2.03
C GLU A 130 4.64 -16.89 2.12
N ARG A 131 4.08 -16.87 3.34
CA ARG A 131 2.67 -16.56 3.57
C ARG A 131 2.32 -15.12 3.19
N GLU A 132 3.22 -14.18 3.43
CA GLU A 132 3.05 -12.77 3.07
C GLU A 132 3.13 -12.58 1.55
N VAL A 133 4.06 -13.29 0.90
CA VAL A 133 4.15 -13.36 -0.57
C VAL A 133 2.85 -13.90 -1.16
N SER A 134 2.32 -14.99 -0.61
CA SER A 134 1.07 -15.60 -1.04
C SER A 134 -0.13 -14.67 -0.83
N TYR A 135 -0.17 -13.97 0.31
CA TYR A 135 -1.19 -12.97 0.61
C TYR A 135 -1.15 -11.84 -0.42
N LEU A 136 0.02 -11.27 -0.70
CA LEU A 136 0.17 -10.19 -1.69
C LEU A 136 -0.20 -10.67 -3.11
N ALA A 137 0.25 -11.87 -3.49
CA ALA A 137 -0.04 -12.49 -4.78
C ALA A 137 -1.56 -12.61 -5.04
N LEU A 138 -2.33 -13.04 -4.04
CA LEU A 138 -3.78 -13.13 -4.15
C LEU A 138 -4.43 -11.76 -4.41
N HIS A 139 -3.92 -10.69 -3.78
CA HIS A 139 -4.46 -9.35 -3.96
C HIS A 139 -4.08 -8.76 -5.32
N ILE A 140 -2.87 -9.03 -5.80
CA ILE A 140 -2.43 -8.66 -7.15
C ILE A 140 -3.29 -9.38 -8.20
N GLU A 141 -3.50 -10.70 -8.06
CA GLU A 141 -4.34 -11.46 -9.00
C GLU A 141 -5.78 -10.95 -9.01
N ARG A 142 -6.38 -10.73 -7.83
CA ARG A 142 -7.73 -10.14 -7.73
C ARG A 142 -7.82 -8.77 -8.38
N MET A 143 -6.78 -7.94 -8.24
CA MET A 143 -6.74 -6.63 -8.89
C MET A 143 -6.67 -6.77 -10.41
N ARG A 144 -5.78 -7.64 -10.93
CA ARG A 144 -5.64 -7.87 -12.37
C ARG A 144 -6.94 -8.36 -13.00
N MET A 145 -7.65 -9.27 -12.33
CA MET A 145 -8.96 -9.78 -12.78
C MET A 145 -10.08 -8.72 -12.79
N MET A 146 -9.97 -7.65 -12.00
CA MET A 146 -10.96 -6.56 -12.03
C MET A 146 -10.65 -5.52 -13.11
N GLU A 147 -9.39 -5.44 -13.57
CA GLU A 147 -8.92 -4.49 -14.58
C GLU A 147 -8.85 -5.12 -15.99
N GLU A 148 -8.86 -6.45 -16.11
CA GLU A 148 -9.09 -7.11 -17.39
C GLU A 148 -10.51 -6.80 -17.89
N PRO A 149 -10.69 -6.27 -19.11
CA PRO A 149 -12.01 -6.19 -19.71
C PRO A 149 -12.53 -7.63 -19.80
N ALA A 150 -13.74 -7.87 -19.30
CA ALA A 150 -14.44 -9.13 -19.54
C ALA A 150 -14.36 -9.41 -21.04
N ALA A 151 -13.64 -10.47 -21.41
CA ALA A 151 -13.49 -10.88 -22.79
C ALA A 151 -14.91 -11.03 -23.39
N GLU A 152 -15.19 -10.24 -24.44
CA GLU A 152 -16.39 -10.37 -25.28
C GLU A 152 -16.46 -11.75 -25.94
#